data_AF-A0A9D4UWC0-F1
#
_entry.id   AF-A0A9D4UWC0-F1
#
_cell.length_a   1.000
_cell.length_b   1.000
_cell.length_c   1.000
_cell.angle_alpha   90.00
_cell.angle_beta   90.00
_cell.angle_gamma   90.00
#
_symmetry.space_group_name_H-M   'P 1'
#
loop_
_entity.id
_entity.type
_entity.pdbx_description
1 polymer ?
#
loop_
_entity_poly.entity_id
_entity_poly.type
_entity_poly.pdbx_seq_one_letter_code
_entity_poly.pdbx_strand_id
1 'polypeptide(L)'
;MEQESWKTDKGETGCQPPEGPILCANNCGFFGSASSMNLCSQCYRSHVFKQTKTVEAAALLASKQADLQSEVTSCPLTEATGGEESTTSASSSSSAEVTHQQPNRCFTCKKRVGLTGFKCRCGNQFCALHRHHDKHNCSYDYRSAARDAIAKANPAIRTEKLDKL
;
A
#
# COMPACT_ATOMS: atom_id res chain seq x y z
N MET A 1 6.38 -30.13 -39.45
CA MET A 1 5.02 -29.73 -39.85
C MET A 1 4.10 -30.09 -38.70
N GLU A 2 3.78 -29.06 -37.91
CA GLU A 2 2.77 -29.10 -36.85
C GLU A 2 1.38 -29.49 -37.37
N GLN A 3 0.55 -30.08 -36.50
CA GLN A 3 -0.79 -29.55 -36.16
C GLN A 3 -1.48 -30.34 -35.01
N GLU A 4 -1.56 -29.68 -33.86
CA GLU A 4 -2.76 -29.39 -33.07
C GLU A 4 -3.73 -30.52 -32.66
N SER A 5 -3.78 -30.82 -31.35
CA SER A 5 -4.99 -31.37 -30.69
C SER A 5 -4.85 -31.22 -29.16
N TRP A 6 -4.87 -29.99 -28.67
CA TRP A 6 -5.15 -29.75 -27.25
C TRP A 6 -6.66 -29.54 -27.12
N LYS A 7 -7.31 -30.54 -26.52
CA LYS A 7 -8.74 -30.55 -26.25
C LYS A 7 -9.09 -29.41 -25.30
N THR A 8 -10.07 -28.63 -25.73
CA THR A 8 -10.79 -27.63 -24.97
C THR A 8 -11.57 -28.33 -23.86
N ASP A 9 -11.05 -28.32 -22.63
CA ASP A 9 -11.87 -28.58 -21.45
C ASP A 9 -12.52 -27.26 -21.02
N LYS A 10 -13.77 -27.10 -21.43
CA LYS A 10 -14.61 -25.95 -21.11
C LYS A 10 -15.25 -26.24 -19.76
N GLY A 11 -14.49 -26.03 -18.69
CA GLY A 11 -14.99 -26.12 -17.31
C GLY A 11 -16.12 -25.12 -17.08
N GLU A 12 -17.34 -25.62 -17.07
CA GLU A 12 -18.57 -24.91 -16.71
C GLU A 12 -18.48 -24.42 -15.26
N THR A 13 -18.07 -23.17 -15.09
CA THR A 13 -18.45 -22.38 -13.92
C THR A 13 -19.39 -21.29 -14.44
N GLY A 14 -20.70 -21.54 -14.26
CA GLY A 14 -21.75 -20.66 -14.76
C GLY A 14 -21.59 -19.25 -14.20
N CYS A 15 -21.21 -18.30 -15.06
CA CYS A 15 -21.42 -16.88 -14.78
C CYS A 15 -22.92 -16.60 -14.91
N GLN A 16 -23.62 -16.62 -13.78
CA GLN A 16 -24.98 -16.11 -13.70
C GLN A 16 -24.97 -14.64 -14.21
N PRO A 17 -25.88 -14.26 -15.12
CA PRO A 17 -25.88 -12.91 -15.68
C PRO A 17 -26.08 -11.89 -14.55
N PRO A 18 -25.28 -10.81 -14.48
CA PRO A 18 -25.35 -9.89 -13.37
C PRO A 18 -26.68 -9.13 -13.43
N GLU A 19 -27.46 -9.22 -12.35
CA GLU A 19 -28.41 -8.18 -11.98
C GLU A 19 -27.69 -6.82 -12.14
N GLY A 20 -28.33 -5.88 -12.83
CA GLY A 20 -27.70 -4.63 -13.27
C GLY A 20 -26.95 -3.91 -12.14
N PRO A 21 -26.02 -3.00 -12.46
CA PRO A 21 -25.06 -2.45 -11.51
C PRO A 21 -25.73 -1.94 -10.22
N ILE A 22 -25.65 -2.71 -9.13
CA ILE A 22 -26.29 -2.36 -7.85
C ILE A 22 -25.47 -1.24 -7.22
N LEU A 23 -26.10 -0.11 -6.97
CA LEU A 23 -25.46 1.00 -6.27
C LEU A 23 -25.36 0.71 -4.77
N CYS A 24 -24.32 1.24 -4.14
CA CYS A 24 -24.13 1.14 -2.70
C CYS A 24 -25.39 1.61 -1.96
N ALA A 25 -25.87 0.83 -0.99
CA ALA A 25 -27.06 1.15 -0.21
C ALA A 25 -26.94 2.49 0.56
N ASN A 26 -25.71 2.97 0.82
CA ASN A 26 -25.45 4.30 1.39
C ASN A 26 -25.45 5.44 0.35
N ASN A 27 -25.84 5.18 -0.90
CA ASN A 27 -25.90 6.13 -2.01
C ASN A 27 -24.60 6.93 -2.24
N CYS A 28 -23.44 6.31 -1.99
CA CYS A 28 -22.14 6.97 -2.10
C CYS A 28 -21.60 7.06 -3.55
N GLY A 29 -22.41 6.74 -4.56
CA GLY A 29 -22.03 6.78 -5.97
C GLY A 29 -21.07 5.67 -6.44
N PHE A 30 -20.87 4.61 -5.66
CA PHE A 30 -20.05 3.45 -6.03
C PHE A 30 -20.89 2.16 -6.00
N PHE A 31 -20.48 1.13 -6.73
CA PHE A 31 -21.21 -0.13 -6.83
C PHE A 31 -21.04 -1.01 -5.58
N GLY A 32 -22.14 -1.57 -5.09
CA GLY A 32 -22.17 -2.58 -4.02
C GLY A 32 -22.30 -3.98 -4.61
N SER A 33 -21.91 -5.00 -3.84
CA SER A 33 -22.15 -6.40 -4.21
C SER A 33 -23.14 -7.05 -3.24
N ALA A 34 -23.90 -8.03 -3.73
CA ALA A 34 -24.83 -8.81 -2.89
C ALA A 34 -24.09 -9.51 -1.73
N SER A 35 -22.83 -9.91 -1.95
CA SER A 35 -21.97 -10.52 -0.93
C SER A 35 -21.59 -9.59 0.23
N SER A 36 -21.64 -8.26 0.05
CA SER A 36 -21.29 -7.25 1.06
C SER A 36 -22.49 -6.41 1.50
N MET A 37 -23.69 -7.01 1.48
CA MET A 37 -24.96 -6.33 1.80
C MET A 37 -25.21 -5.09 0.92
N ASN A 38 -24.96 -5.20 -0.38
CA ASN A 38 -25.08 -4.11 -1.36
C ASN A 38 -24.28 -2.86 -0.97
N LEU A 39 -23.17 -3.03 -0.26
CA LEU A 39 -22.34 -1.93 0.23
C LEU A 39 -21.00 -1.89 -0.51
N CYS A 40 -20.52 -0.69 -0.85
CA CYS A 40 -19.21 -0.53 -1.48
C CYS A 40 -18.09 -0.95 -0.53
N SER A 41 -16.88 -1.18 -1.07
CA SER A 41 -15.72 -1.62 -0.27
C SER A 41 -15.35 -0.68 0.88
N GLN A 42 -15.63 0.63 0.77
CA GLN A 42 -15.38 1.60 1.83
C GLN A 42 -16.48 1.60 2.88
N CYS A 43 -17.74 1.67 2.46
CA CYS A 43 -18.88 1.65 3.36
C CYS A 43 -19.03 0.30 4.08
N TYR A 44 -18.67 -0.82 3.43
CA TYR A 44 -18.63 -2.15 4.06
C TYR A 44 -17.63 -2.21 5.21
N ARG A 45 -16.42 -1.66 5.03
CA ARG A 45 -15.44 -1.55 6.12
C ARG A 45 -15.98 -0.72 7.28
N SER A 46 -16.64 0.41 6.99
CA SER A 46 -17.27 1.23 8.03
C SER A 46 -18.41 0.52 8.74
N HIS A 47 -19.20 -0.28 8.02
CA HIS A 47 -20.31 -1.06 8.59
C HIS A 47 -19.79 -2.18 9.49
N VAL A 48 -18.79 -2.94 9.05
CA VAL A 48 -18.12 -3.97 9.86
C VAL A 48 -17.53 -3.36 11.12
N PHE A 49 -16.84 -2.22 11.01
CA PHE A 49 -16.26 -1.53 12.17
C PHE A 49 -17.31 -1.04 13.18
N LYS A 50 -18.47 -0.57 12.69
CA LYS A 50 -19.59 -0.19 13.56
C LYS A 50 -20.21 -1.42 14.22
N GLN A 51 -20.40 -2.51 13.48
CA GLN A 51 -20.93 -3.76 14.02
C GLN A 51 -20.01 -4.34 15.10
N THR A 52 -18.70 -4.46 14.86
CA THR A 52 -17.76 -4.98 15.87
C THR A 52 -17.79 -4.15 17.14
N LYS A 53 -17.82 -2.81 17.02
CA LYS A 53 -17.91 -1.91 18.17
C LYS A 53 -19.23 -2.05 18.94
N THR A 54 -20.35 -2.25 18.25
CA THR A 54 -21.65 -2.49 18.90
C THR A 54 -21.75 -3.87 19.53
N VAL A 55 -21.14 -4.89 18.94
CA VAL A 55 -21.14 -6.26 19.46
C VAL A 55 -20.18 -6.37 20.65
N GLU A 56 -19.03 -5.69 20.63
CA GLU A 56 -18.14 -5.56 21.79
C GLU A 56 -18.83 -4.80 22.94
N ALA A 57 -19.50 -3.67 22.65
CA ALA A 57 -20.28 -2.95 23.65
C ALA A 57 -21.44 -3.79 24.22
N ALA A 58 -22.13 -4.57 23.37
CA ALA A 58 -23.20 -5.48 23.79
C ALA A 58 -22.68 -6.69 24.57
N ALA A 59 -21.50 -7.23 24.25
CA ALA A 59 -20.88 -8.33 24.98
C ALA A 59 -20.42 -7.92 26.39
N LEU A 60 -19.94 -6.67 26.53
CA LEU A 60 -19.63 -6.06 27.83
C LEU A 60 -20.89 -5.79 28.67
N LEU A 61 -22.04 -5.58 28.03
CA LEU A 61 -23.34 -5.40 28.69
C LEU A 61 -24.05 -6.74 29.01
N ALA A 62 -23.88 -7.77 28.19
CA ALA A 62 -24.41 -9.12 28.44
C ALA A 62 -23.73 -9.81 29.64
N SER A 63 -22.47 -9.45 29.94
CA SER A 63 -21.76 -9.92 31.14
C SER A 63 -22.27 -9.31 32.45
N LYS A 64 -23.18 -8.32 32.38
CA LYS A 64 -23.78 -7.62 33.53
C LYS A 64 -25.27 -7.89 33.71
N GLN A 65 -25.92 -8.66 32.84
CA GLN A 65 -27.33 -9.04 33.00
C GLN A 65 -27.46 -10.37 33.75
N ALA A 66 -27.01 -10.34 35.01
CA ALA A 66 -27.50 -11.20 36.07
C ALA A 66 -27.70 -10.34 37.34
N ASP A 67 -28.27 -9.14 37.21
CA ASP A 67 -28.98 -8.50 38.32
C ASP A 67 -29.95 -7.42 37.82
N LEU A 68 -31.05 -7.26 38.54
CA LEU A 68 -32.34 -6.73 38.08
C LEU A 68 -32.49 -5.20 38.14
N GLN A 69 -33.30 -4.70 37.18
CA GLN A 69 -34.36 -3.67 37.29
C GLN A 69 -34.12 -2.24 37.83
N SER A 70 -34.96 -1.34 37.30
CA SER A 70 -35.41 -0.04 37.85
C SER A 70 -34.57 1.18 37.41
N GLU A 71 -34.98 1.90 36.36
CA GLU A 71 -35.93 3.04 36.36
C GLU A 71 -35.23 4.40 36.53
N VAL A 72 -35.67 5.36 35.70
CA VAL A 72 -35.84 6.80 36.02
C VAL A 72 -34.59 7.72 35.89
N THR A 73 -34.66 8.51 34.80
CA THR A 73 -34.67 10.00 34.85
C THR A 73 -33.43 10.83 34.48
N SER A 74 -33.65 11.57 33.39
CA SER A 74 -33.22 12.93 33.02
C SER A 74 -31.76 13.28 32.73
N CYS A 75 -31.61 13.89 31.54
CA CYS A 75 -30.53 14.75 31.08
C CYS A 75 -30.32 15.99 32.00
N PRO A 76 -29.20 16.74 31.88
CA PRO A 76 -29.19 17.80 30.85
C PRO A 76 -27.86 18.06 30.13
N LEU A 77 -28.03 18.75 28.99
CA LEU A 77 -27.11 19.60 28.21
C LEU A 77 -26.10 20.38 29.05
N THR A 78 -24.90 20.61 28.49
CA THR A 78 -24.34 21.96 28.33
C THR A 78 -23.40 22.04 27.13
N GLU A 79 -23.44 23.21 26.50
CA GLU A 79 -22.90 23.61 25.21
C GLU A 79 -21.83 24.69 25.41
N ALA A 80 -21.13 25.06 24.33
CA ALA A 80 -20.33 26.28 24.13
C ALA A 80 -18.89 26.28 24.71
N THR A 81 -17.87 26.91 24.12
CA THR A 81 -17.62 27.63 22.86
C THR A 81 -16.16 28.13 22.87
N GLY A 82 -15.56 28.34 21.69
CA GLY A 82 -14.45 29.28 21.42
C GLY A 82 -13.05 28.88 21.93
N GLY A 83 -11.94 29.12 21.23
CA GLY A 83 -11.61 29.79 19.97
C GLY A 83 -10.08 29.71 19.79
N GLU A 84 -9.63 29.88 18.53
CA GLU A 84 -8.41 30.57 18.04
C GLU A 84 -7.16 30.74 18.94
N GLU A 85 -5.89 30.71 18.53
CA GLU A 85 -5.15 30.54 17.28
C GLU A 85 -3.63 30.57 17.70
N SER A 86 -2.74 30.07 16.83
CA SER A 86 -1.33 30.47 16.66
C SER A 86 -0.17 29.98 17.56
N THR A 87 0.81 29.41 16.83
CA THR A 87 2.27 29.69 16.84
C THR A 87 3.27 28.84 17.64
N THR A 88 4.24 28.34 16.85
CA THR A 88 5.68 28.17 17.07
C THR A 88 6.26 26.89 17.70
N SER A 89 6.87 26.11 16.79
CA SER A 89 8.29 25.70 16.76
C SER A 89 8.88 24.74 17.80
N ALA A 90 9.21 23.56 17.28
CA ALA A 90 10.44 22.77 17.46
C ALA A 90 10.95 22.46 18.88
N SER A 91 10.99 21.18 19.25
CA SER A 91 12.22 20.35 19.23
C SER A 91 12.00 18.97 19.89
N SER A 92 12.40 17.93 19.15
CA SER A 92 12.94 16.63 19.60
C SER A 92 12.60 16.07 20.97
N SER A 93 11.84 14.97 20.98
CA SER A 93 11.95 13.94 22.00
C SER A 93 11.73 12.55 21.38
N SER A 94 12.72 11.69 21.59
CA SER A 94 12.76 10.28 21.19
C SER A 94 11.72 9.47 21.95
N SER A 95 10.81 8.84 21.21
CA SER A 95 9.96 7.74 21.68
C SER A 95 9.56 6.88 20.49
N ALA A 96 9.46 5.56 20.73
CA ALA A 96 9.13 4.54 19.75
C ALA A 96 7.83 4.89 19.01
N GLU A 97 7.97 5.36 17.78
CA GLU A 97 6.90 5.92 16.96
C GLU A 97 6.55 4.93 15.85
N VAL A 98 5.26 4.67 15.64
CA VAL A 98 4.77 3.98 14.45
C VAL A 98 5.02 4.93 13.28
N THR A 99 6.24 4.91 12.76
CA THR A 99 6.63 5.84 11.69
C THR A 99 5.69 5.63 10.52
N HIS A 100 4.87 6.65 10.24
CA HIS A 100 4.18 6.75 8.96
C HIS A 100 5.26 6.76 7.87
N GLN A 101 5.56 5.58 7.34
CA GLN A 101 6.59 5.40 6.33
C GLN A 101 6.22 6.30 5.15
N GLN A 102 7.05 7.30 4.90
CA GLN A 102 6.84 8.25 3.80
C GLN A 102 6.65 7.45 2.51
N PRO A 103 5.58 7.71 1.74
CA PRO A 103 5.22 6.85 0.63
C PRO A 103 6.32 6.87 -0.43
N ASN A 104 6.85 5.68 -0.74
CA ASN A 104 7.81 5.48 -1.82
C ASN A 104 7.29 6.09 -3.13
N ARG A 105 7.94 7.15 -3.61
CA ARG A 105 7.60 7.90 -4.83
C ARG A 105 8.80 7.96 -5.76
N CYS A 106 8.52 8.01 -7.07
CA CYS A 106 9.54 8.20 -8.09
C CYS A 106 10.18 9.59 -7.97
N PHE A 107 11.51 9.67 -8.00
CA PHE A 107 12.22 10.96 -7.91
C PHE A 107 11.99 11.86 -9.14
N THR A 108 11.84 11.30 -10.34
CA THR A 108 11.61 12.08 -11.57
C THR A 108 10.15 12.55 -11.71
N CYS A 109 9.18 11.65 -11.55
CA CYS A 109 7.76 11.95 -11.84
C CYS A 109 6.85 12.00 -10.62
N LYS A 110 7.38 11.80 -9.40
CA LYS A 110 6.65 11.82 -8.12
C LYS A 110 5.47 10.84 -8.00
N LYS A 111 5.30 9.94 -8.99
CA LYS A 111 4.33 8.85 -8.99
C LYS A 111 4.59 7.92 -7.80
N ARG A 112 3.55 7.51 -7.08
CA ARG A 112 3.66 6.52 -5.99
C ARG A 112 4.10 5.18 -6.59
N VAL A 113 5.22 4.64 -6.10
CA VAL A 113 5.81 3.37 -6.55
C VAL A 113 5.66 2.24 -5.53
N GLY A 114 5.25 2.56 -4.30
CA GLY A 114 4.89 1.55 -3.28
C GLY A 114 6.03 0.58 -2.98
N LEU A 115 5.70 -0.71 -2.83
CA LEU A 115 6.69 -1.78 -2.64
C LEU A 115 7.49 -2.07 -3.92
N THR A 116 6.91 -1.80 -5.09
CA THR A 116 7.48 -2.05 -6.43
C THR A 116 8.44 -0.96 -6.93
N GLY A 117 8.96 -0.12 -6.05
CA GLY A 117 9.93 0.92 -6.40
C GLY A 117 11.29 0.34 -6.74
N PHE A 118 11.88 0.75 -7.87
CA PHE A 118 13.23 0.36 -8.23
C PHE A 118 14.24 1.35 -7.65
N LYS A 119 15.18 0.85 -6.86
CA LYS A 119 16.31 1.66 -6.36
C LYS A 119 17.37 1.77 -7.46
N CYS A 120 17.81 2.98 -7.75
CA CYS A 120 18.98 3.22 -8.59
C CYS A 120 20.26 3.29 -7.74
N ARG A 121 21.43 3.11 -8.36
CA ARG A 121 22.73 3.26 -7.70
C ARG A 121 23.01 4.67 -7.19
N CYS A 122 22.32 5.68 -7.70
CA CYS A 122 22.36 7.04 -7.14
C CYS A 122 21.56 7.20 -5.82
N GLY A 123 20.95 6.13 -5.30
CA GLY A 123 20.23 6.13 -4.02
C GLY A 123 18.73 6.48 -4.12
N ASN A 124 18.29 7.02 -5.25
CA ASN A 124 16.90 7.40 -5.48
C ASN A 124 16.01 6.22 -5.91
N GLN A 125 14.70 6.33 -5.66
CA GLN A 125 13.68 5.37 -6.11
C GLN A 125 12.93 5.88 -7.35
N PHE A 126 12.63 4.96 -8.26
CA PHE A 126 11.98 5.26 -9.54
C PHE A 126 10.87 4.25 -9.87
N CYS A 127 9.95 4.68 -10.74
CA CYS A 127 8.96 3.78 -11.34
C CYS A 127 9.58 2.96 -12.48
N ALA A 128 8.84 1.96 -12.99
CA ALA A 128 9.31 1.12 -14.11
C ALA A 128 9.76 1.93 -15.33
N LEU A 129 9.09 3.06 -15.60
CA LEU A 129 9.46 3.93 -16.71
C LEU A 129 10.76 4.70 -16.45
N HIS A 130 11.05 5.17 -15.23
CA HIS A 130 12.24 6.00 -14.95
C HIS A 130 13.39 5.23 -14.29
N ARG A 131 13.32 3.89 -14.28
CA ARG A 131 14.31 3.02 -13.64
C ARG A 131 15.72 3.13 -14.23
N HIS A 132 15.80 3.33 -15.55
CA HIS A 132 17.07 3.31 -16.29
C HIS A 132 17.82 4.64 -16.13
N HIS A 133 19.16 4.57 -16.15
CA HIS A 133 20.06 5.72 -16.03
C HIS A 133 19.73 6.84 -17.01
N ASP A 134 19.32 6.52 -18.24
CA ASP A 134 19.11 7.56 -19.26
C ASP A 134 17.80 8.35 -19.08
N LYS A 135 16.91 7.87 -18.20
CA LYS A 135 15.58 8.44 -17.97
C LYS A 135 15.50 9.29 -16.70
N HIS A 136 16.61 9.41 -15.97
CA HIS A 136 16.77 10.34 -14.88
C HIS A 136 18.20 10.87 -14.92
N ASN A 137 18.46 12.10 -14.48
CA ASN A 137 19.82 12.64 -14.50
C ASN A 137 20.67 11.98 -13.39
N CYS A 138 21.04 10.72 -13.59
CA CYS A 138 21.72 9.90 -12.60
C CYS A 138 23.13 10.45 -12.37
N SER A 139 23.46 10.69 -11.11
CA SER A 139 24.80 11.16 -10.71
C SER A 139 25.84 10.04 -10.61
N TYR A 140 25.45 8.78 -10.84
CA TYR A 140 26.34 7.64 -10.66
C TYR A 140 27.05 7.28 -11.97
N ASP A 141 28.38 7.29 -11.96
CA ASP A 141 29.20 6.93 -13.12
C ASP A 141 29.29 5.41 -13.33
N TYR A 142 28.38 4.88 -14.15
CA TYR A 142 28.40 3.45 -14.53
C TYR A 142 29.65 3.06 -15.33
N ARG A 143 30.27 4.00 -16.05
CA ARG A 143 31.41 3.73 -16.93
C ARG A 143 32.69 3.42 -16.17
N SER A 144 33.03 4.25 -15.18
CA SER A 144 34.21 4.03 -14.33
C SER A 144 34.04 2.75 -13.52
N ALA A 145 32.88 2.59 -12.86
CA ALA A 145 32.57 1.39 -12.09
C ALA A 145 32.65 0.10 -12.92
N ALA A 146 32.19 0.11 -14.17
CA ALA A 146 32.31 -1.04 -15.06
C ALA A 146 33.76 -1.32 -15.46
N ARG A 147 34.54 -0.27 -15.77
CA ARG A 147 35.96 -0.41 -16.11
C ARG A 147 36.75 -1.01 -14.95
N ASP A 148 36.52 -0.52 -13.74
CA ASP A 148 37.22 -0.99 -12.55
C ASP A 148 36.85 -2.45 -12.23
N ALA A 149 35.58 -2.83 -12.42
CA ALA A 149 35.15 -4.21 -12.28
C ALA A 149 35.79 -5.15 -13.31
N ILE A 150 35.91 -4.72 -14.57
CA ILE A 150 36.59 -5.48 -15.63
C ILE A 150 38.09 -5.58 -15.34
N ALA A 151 38.73 -4.48 -14.97
CA ALA A 151 40.16 -4.46 -14.64
C ALA A 151 40.47 -5.40 -13.46
N LYS A 152 39.57 -5.47 -12.48
CA LYS A 152 39.67 -6.40 -11.34
C LYS A 152 39.43 -7.86 -11.72
N ALA A 153 38.58 -8.11 -12.72
CA ALA A 153 38.25 -9.47 -13.18
C ALA A 153 39.25 -10.02 -14.21
N ASN A 154 39.96 -9.15 -14.93
CA ASN A 154 40.92 -9.56 -15.94
C ASN A 154 42.11 -10.28 -15.29
N PRO A 155 42.40 -11.54 -15.69
CA PRO A 155 43.55 -12.26 -15.16
C PRO A 155 44.85 -11.59 -15.60
N ALA A 156 45.83 -11.52 -14.70
CA ALA A 156 47.12 -10.94 -15.00
C ALA A 156 47.93 -11.90 -15.89
N ILE A 157 48.00 -11.60 -17.18
CA ILE A 157 48.85 -12.34 -18.13
C ILE A 157 50.28 -11.82 -17.96
N ARG A 158 51.14 -12.60 -17.30
CA ARG A 158 52.58 -12.36 -17.25
C ARG A 158 53.27 -13.48 -18.03
N THR A 159 53.92 -13.13 -19.12
CA THR A 159 54.78 -14.05 -19.87
C THR A 159 56.23 -13.73 -19.56
N GLU A 160 57.05 -14.76 -19.35
CA GLU A 160 58.50 -14.60 -19.27
C GLU A 160 59.05 -14.17 -20.64
N LYS A 161 60.00 -13.24 -20.63
CA LYS A 161 60.63 -12.74 -21.84
C LYS A 161 61.56 -13.84 -22.37
N LEU A 162 61.31 -14.32 -23.58
CA LEU A 162 62.18 -15.32 -24.21
C LEU A 162 63.54 -14.69 -24.54
N ASP A 163 64.61 -15.37 -24.14
CA ASP A 163 65.96 -15.00 -24.52
C ASP A 163 66.23 -15.38 -25.98
N LYS A 164 66.92 -14.48 -26.70
CA LYS A 164 67.25 -14.68 -28.11
C LYS A 164 68.34 -15.74 -28.24
N LEU A 165 68.09 -16.75 -29.06
CA LEU A 165 69.06 -17.78 -29.46
C LEU A 165 70.08 -17.22 -30.47
#